data_AF-A0AAV3H0M8-F1
#
_entry.id   AF-A0AAV3H0M8-F1
#
_cell.length_a   1.000
_cell.length_b   1.000
_cell.length_c   1.000
_cell.angle_alpha   90.00
_cell.angle_beta   90.00
_cell.angle_gamma   90.00
#
_symmetry.space_group_name_H-M   'P 1'
#
loop_
_entity.id
_entity.type
_entity.pdbx_description
1 polymer ?
#
loop_
_entity_poly.entity_id
_entity_poly.type
_entity_poly.pdbx_seq_one_letter_code
_entity_poly.pdbx_strand_id
1 'polypeptide(L)'
;MKLEGSLQNRMMEGRTTNKEIVVGMGATELLYTDRNPYTVIEVKSKNRILVQADGAINKATFPDQEWEYSRNPEGQILELIKTKNGWKVLKEDTYFYIGDREKYYDPSL
;
A
#
# COMPACT_ATOMS: atom_id res chain seq x y z
N MET A 1 -0.27 0.69 26.58
CA MET A 1 0.95 0.27 25.85
C MET A 1 0.62 0.37 24.37
N LYS A 2 1.29 1.26 23.60
CA LYS A 2 1.13 1.30 22.15
C LYS A 2 1.95 0.15 21.58
N LEU A 3 1.29 -0.83 20.96
CA LEU A 3 1.97 -1.85 20.16
C LEU A 3 2.53 -1.12 18.94
N GLU A 4 3.83 -0.83 18.98
CA GLU A 4 4.51 -0.23 17.84
C GLU A 4 4.69 -1.34 16.79
N GLY A 5 4.00 -1.21 15.65
CA GLY A 5 4.15 -2.12 14.51
C GLY A 5 5.58 -2.15 13.96
N SER A 6 5.80 -2.90 12.88
CA SER A 6 7.15 -3.04 12.28
C SER A 6 7.82 -1.68 12.08
N LEU A 7 9.04 -1.53 12.63
CA LEU A 7 9.90 -0.36 12.44
C LEU A 7 10.06 0.00 10.95
N GLN A 8 10.10 -1.00 10.08
CA GLN A 8 10.19 -0.79 8.63
C GLN A 8 8.94 -0.12 8.06
N ASN A 9 7.75 -0.56 8.47
CA ASN A 9 6.49 0.04 7.99
C ASN A 9 6.36 1.48 8.50
N ARG A 10 6.75 1.75 9.75
CA ARG A 10 6.80 3.12 10.28
C ARG A 10 7.79 4.03 9.55
N MET A 11 8.92 3.48 9.10
CA MET A 11 9.87 4.21 8.26
C MET A 11 9.33 4.46 6.83
N MET A 12 8.47 3.58 6.32
CA MET A 12 7.85 3.70 5.00
C MET A 12 6.67 4.68 4.98
N GLU A 13 5.86 4.75 6.05
CA GLU A 13 4.73 5.69 6.18
C GLU A 13 5.17 7.13 5.89
N GLY A 14 6.30 7.57 6.45
CA GLY A 14 6.84 8.92 6.24
C GLY A 14 7.53 9.13 4.89
N ARG A 15 7.79 8.08 4.10
CA ARG A 15 8.45 8.19 2.80
C ARG A 15 7.43 8.47 1.72
N THR A 16 7.27 9.74 1.38
CA THR A 16 6.75 10.09 0.05
C THR A 16 7.89 9.95 -0.95
N THR A 17 7.72 9.18 -2.02
CA THR A 17 8.65 9.25 -3.14
C THR A 17 8.62 10.68 -3.69
N ASN A 18 9.77 11.33 -3.85
CA ASN A 18 9.88 12.65 -4.49
C ASN A 18 9.59 12.60 -6.02
N LYS A 19 9.06 11.47 -6.49
CA LYS A 19 8.67 11.26 -7.87
C LYS A 19 7.26 11.82 -8.08
N GLU A 20 7.02 12.34 -9.26
CA GLU A 20 5.67 12.71 -9.67
C GLU A 20 4.80 11.45 -9.70
N ILE A 21 3.67 11.49 -8.99
CA ILE A 21 2.73 10.37 -8.96
C ILE A 21 1.93 10.37 -10.25
N VAL A 22 1.94 9.24 -10.93
CA VAL A 22 1.24 9.04 -12.20
C VAL A 22 0.32 7.82 -12.12
N VAL A 23 -0.71 7.81 -12.95
CA VAL A 23 -1.60 6.65 -13.11
C VAL A 23 -0.80 5.43 -13.53
N GLY A 24 -1.11 4.27 -12.95
CA GLY A 24 -0.39 3.02 -13.15
C GLY A 24 0.75 2.76 -12.16
N MET A 25 1.13 3.75 -11.35
CA MET A 25 2.14 3.58 -10.30
C MET A 25 1.67 2.61 -9.21
N GLY A 26 2.59 1.80 -8.68
CA GLY A 26 2.31 0.91 -7.56
C GLY A 26 1.99 1.68 -6.28
N ALA A 27 1.12 1.10 -5.47
CA ALA A 27 0.85 1.55 -4.11
C ALA A 27 0.82 0.32 -3.20
N THR A 28 1.20 0.49 -1.95
CA THR A 28 1.21 -0.58 -0.96
C THR A 28 0.53 -0.08 0.29
N GLU A 29 -0.54 -0.76 0.69
CA GLU A 29 -1.19 -0.57 1.98
C GLU A 29 -0.31 -1.15 3.09
N LEU A 30 -0.12 -0.40 4.17
CA LEU A 30 0.69 -0.80 5.32
C LEU A 30 -0.22 -1.09 6.52
N LEU A 31 -0.23 -2.34 6.99
CA LEU A 31 -1.07 -2.82 8.10
C LEU A 31 -0.20 -3.53 9.14
N TYR A 32 0.32 -2.79 10.12
CA TYR A 32 1.23 -3.32 11.15
C TYR A 32 2.47 -4.03 10.58
N THR A 33 2.41 -5.33 10.30
CA THR A 33 3.43 -6.12 9.61
C THR A 33 2.99 -6.51 8.20
N ASP A 34 1.70 -6.69 7.95
CA ASP A 34 1.12 -7.02 6.65
C ASP A 34 1.25 -5.88 5.63
N ARG A 35 1.28 -6.27 4.35
CA ARG A 35 1.28 -5.36 3.21
C ARG A 35 0.34 -5.88 2.13
N ASN A 36 -0.46 -5.00 1.53
CA ASN A 36 -1.32 -5.34 0.40
C ASN A 36 -1.00 -4.47 -0.83
N PRO A 37 -0.94 -5.05 -2.04
CA PRO A 37 -0.62 -4.32 -3.25
C PRO A 37 -1.85 -3.63 -3.82
N TYR A 38 -1.64 -2.41 -4.30
CA TYR A 38 -2.62 -1.55 -4.96
C TYR A 38 -1.96 -0.86 -6.17
N THR A 39 -2.77 -0.24 -7.01
CA THR A 39 -2.31 0.66 -8.06
C THR A 39 -3.07 1.97 -8.08
N VAL A 40 -2.35 3.09 -8.28
CA VAL A 40 -2.93 4.38 -8.64
C VAL A 40 -3.71 4.29 -9.96
N ILE A 41 -5.01 4.56 -9.91
CA ILE A 41 -5.90 4.59 -11.08
C ILE A 41 -6.26 6.02 -11.50
N GLU A 42 -6.17 6.98 -10.58
CA GLU A 42 -6.50 8.39 -10.85
C GLU A 42 -5.67 9.33 -9.97
N VAL A 43 -5.21 10.44 -10.54
CA VAL A 43 -4.56 11.54 -9.80
C VAL A 43 -5.48 12.76 -9.84
N LYS A 44 -6.28 12.96 -8.78
CA LYS A 44 -7.20 14.10 -8.66
C LYS A 44 -6.47 15.42 -8.44
N SER A 45 -5.39 15.40 -7.66
CA SER A 45 -4.51 16.54 -7.40
C SER A 45 -3.18 16.07 -6.82
N LYS A 46 -2.23 17.00 -6.60
CA LYS A 46 -0.94 16.71 -5.92
C LYS A 46 -1.09 16.04 -4.55
N ASN A 47 -2.25 16.19 -3.90
CA ASN A 47 -2.49 15.69 -2.55
C ASN A 47 -3.68 14.70 -2.48
N ARG A 48 -4.27 14.31 -3.62
CA ARG A 48 -5.40 13.37 -3.65
C ARG A 48 -5.31 12.44 -4.84
N ILE A 49 -5.41 11.15 -4.58
CA ILE A 49 -5.34 10.09 -5.59
C ILE A 49 -6.38 9.00 -5.30
N LEU A 50 -6.74 8.24 -6.32
CA LEU A 50 -7.48 6.98 -6.16
C LEU A 50 -6.56 5.81 -6.44
N VAL A 51 -6.66 4.79 -5.60
CA VAL A 51 -5.95 3.52 -5.77
C VAL A 51 -6.94 2.37 -5.84
N GLN A 52 -6.59 1.32 -6.56
CA GLN A 52 -7.38 0.09 -6.69
C GLN A 52 -6.57 -1.11 -6.20
N ALA A 53 -7.19 -1.98 -5.42
CA ALA A 53 -6.57 -3.20 -4.92
C ALA A 53 -6.14 -4.12 -6.08
N ASP A 54 -4.91 -4.61 -6.02
CA ASP A 54 -4.42 -5.62 -6.95
C ASP A 54 -4.68 -7.03 -6.39
N GLY A 55 -4.74 -8.02 -7.29
CA GLY A 55 -4.70 -9.43 -6.91
C GLY A 55 -3.26 -9.86 -6.62
N ALA A 56 -3.07 -10.74 -5.64
CA ALA A 56 -1.79 -11.34 -5.32
C ALA A 56 -1.97 -12.83 -5.01
N ILE A 57 -1.17 -13.68 -5.69
CA ILE A 57 -1.18 -15.13 -5.48
C ILE A 57 0.21 -15.53 -4.99
N ASN A 58 0.29 -16.24 -3.86
CA ASN A 58 1.56 -16.80 -3.39
C ASN A 58 1.90 -18.03 -4.25
N LYS A 59 3.08 -18.02 -4.86
CA LYS A 59 3.62 -19.08 -5.71
C LYS A 59 4.60 -19.99 -4.96
N ALA A 60 5.06 -19.55 -3.79
CA ALA A 60 5.96 -20.33 -2.96
C ALA A 60 5.20 -21.32 -2.06
N THR A 61 5.94 -22.29 -1.52
CA THR A 61 5.43 -23.18 -0.48
C THR A 61 5.66 -22.53 0.88
N PHE A 62 4.64 -22.52 1.74
CA PHE A 62 4.75 -21.97 3.08
C PHE A 62 5.95 -22.57 3.85
N PRO A 63 6.77 -21.77 4.57
CA PRO A 63 6.56 -20.36 4.97
C PRO A 63 7.09 -19.31 3.98
N ASP A 64 7.65 -19.73 2.84
CA ASP A 64 8.20 -18.81 1.85
C ASP A 64 7.09 -18.01 1.17
N GLN A 65 7.44 -16.81 0.72
CA GLN A 65 6.51 -15.84 0.17
C GLN A 65 7.05 -15.25 -1.12
N GLU A 66 6.54 -15.75 -2.24
CA GLU A 66 6.79 -15.20 -3.57
C GLU A 66 5.44 -14.87 -4.21
N TRP A 67 5.17 -13.58 -4.37
CA TRP A 67 3.85 -13.11 -4.79
C TRP A 67 3.84 -12.73 -6.26
N GLU A 68 2.89 -13.30 -7.01
CA GLU A 68 2.58 -12.88 -8.37
C GLU A 68 1.44 -11.86 -8.33
N TYR A 69 1.67 -10.66 -8.87
CA TYR A 69 0.69 -9.57 -8.87
C TYR A 69 -0.12 -9.54 -10.17
N SER A 70 -1.42 -9.37 -10.04
CA SER A 70 -2.34 -9.20 -11.17
C SER A 70 -3.23 -7.99 -10.95
N ARG A 71 -3.55 -7.25 -12.02
CA ARG A 71 -4.57 -6.19 -11.91
C ARG A 71 -5.92 -6.81 -11.64
N ASN A 72 -6.67 -6.22 -10.70
CA ASN A 72 -8.04 -6.63 -10.40
C ASN A 72 -9.00 -5.46 -10.70
N PRO A 73 -9.67 -5.44 -11.88
CA PRO A 73 -10.64 -4.39 -12.23
C PRO A 73 -11.83 -4.30 -11.27
N GLU A 74 -12.13 -5.36 -10.54
CA GLU A 74 -13.19 -5.43 -9.52
C GLU A 74 -12.64 -5.16 -8.11
N GLY A 75 -11.35 -4.87 -8.00
CA GLY A 75 -10.68 -4.56 -6.73
C GLY A 75 -11.26 -3.31 -6.08
N GLN A 76 -11.25 -3.29 -4.75
CA GLN A 76 -11.69 -2.15 -3.95
C GLN A 76 -10.94 -0.88 -4.37
N ILE A 77 -11.70 0.21 -4.54
CA ILE A 77 -11.14 1.53 -4.81
C ILE A 77 -11.13 2.35 -3.52
N LEU A 78 -9.98 2.92 -3.19
CA LEU A 78 -9.78 3.78 -2.03
C LEU A 78 -9.30 5.16 -2.47
N GLU A 79 -9.83 6.20 -1.82
CA GLU A 79 -9.33 7.56 -1.97
C GLU A 79 -8.25 7.83 -0.92
N LEU A 80 -7.07 8.24 -1.38
CA LEU A 80 -5.95 8.60 -0.51
C LEU A 80 -5.73 10.11 -0.49
N ILE A 81 -5.37 10.61 0.68
CA ILE A 81 -4.95 11.98 0.92
C ILE A 81 -3.49 12.04 1.36
N LYS A 82 -2.76 13.03 0.85
CA LYS A 82 -1.40 13.34 1.33
C LYS A 82 -1.47 14.15 2.61
N THR A 83 -0.82 13.64 3.65
CA THR A 83 -0.67 14.30 4.95
C THR A 83 0.81 14.53 5.24
N LYS A 84 1.12 15.23 6.34
CA LYS A 84 2.52 15.37 6.81
C LYS A 84 3.18 14.03 7.18
N ASN A 85 2.38 12.99 7.45
CA ASN A 85 2.84 11.67 7.86
C ASN A 85 2.91 10.68 6.69
N GLY A 86 2.51 11.07 5.47
CA GLY A 86 2.41 10.18 4.32
C GLY A 86 1.03 10.16 3.66
N TRP A 87 0.82 9.20 2.76
CA TRP A 87 -0.47 8.96 2.12
C TRP A 87 -1.34 8.09 3.01
N LYS A 88 -2.60 8.49 3.17
CA LYS A 88 -3.55 7.84 4.08
C LYS A 88 -4.94 7.77 3.44
N VAL A 89 -5.69 6.73 3.75
CA VAL A 89 -7.09 6.59 3.31
C VAL A 89 -7.93 7.73 3.87
N LEU A 90 -8.78 8.30 3.02
CA LEU A 90 -9.65 9.40 3.42
C LEU A 90 -10.57 8.95 4.57
N LYS A 91 -10.47 9.64 5.71
CA LYS A 91 -11.23 9.41 6.96
C LYS A 91 -10.88 8.13 7.74
N GLU A 92 -9.85 7.39 7.36
CA GLU A 92 -9.40 6.18 8.07
C GLU A 92 -7.94 6.30 8.49
N ASP A 93 -7.46 5.49 9.45
CA ASP A 93 -6.07 5.51 9.92
C ASP A 93 -5.19 4.43 9.29
N THR A 94 -5.37 4.24 7.99
CA THR A 94 -4.63 3.29 7.17
C THR A 94 -3.71 4.04 6.23
N TYR A 95 -2.42 3.68 6.23
CA TYR A 95 -1.37 4.38 5.48
C TYR A 95 -0.90 3.59 4.28
N PHE A 96 -0.40 4.33 3.30
CA PHE A 96 0.06 3.80 2.03
C PHE A 96 1.45 4.31 1.69
N TYR A 97 2.28 3.41 1.19
CA TYR A 97 3.49 3.74 0.46
C TYR A 97 3.19 3.81 -1.04
N ILE A 98 3.65 4.87 -1.72
CA ILE A 98 3.42 5.07 -3.17
C ILE A 98 4.73 4.94 -3.92
N GLY A 99 4.77 4.04 -4.89
CA GLY A 99 5.92 3.75 -5.75
C GLY A 99 5.99 2.28 -6.14
N ASP A 100 5.76 1.39 -5.17
CA ASP A 100 5.95 -0.04 -5.31
C ASP A 100 4.68 -0.83 -4.96
N ARG A 101 4.58 -2.05 -5.50
CA ARG A 101 3.57 -3.04 -5.14
C ARG A 101 4.25 -4.09 -4.29
N GLU A 102 3.87 -4.18 -3.03
CA GLU A 102 4.36 -5.21 -2.15
C GLU A 102 3.20 -5.97 -1.53
N LYS A 103 3.38 -7.29 -1.45
CA LYS A 103 2.54 -8.17 -0.65
C LYS A 103 3.44 -8.85 0.35
N TYR A 104 3.02 -8.80 1.60
CA TYR A 104 3.64 -9.54 2.69
C TYR A 104 2.51 -9.95 3.63
N TYR A 105 2.53 -11.21 4.03
CA TYR A 105 1.61 -11.74 5.02
C TYR A 105 2.43 -12.24 6.21
N ASP A 106 2.15 -11.72 7.39
CA ASP A 106 2.77 -12.17 8.63
C ASP A 106 1.96 -13.32 9.25
N PRO A 107 2.45 -14.57 9.20
CA PRO A 107 1.72 -15.70 9.78
C PRO A 107 1.76 -15.72 11.32
N SER A 108 2.47 -14.78 11.96
CA SER A 108 2.59 -14.70 13.42
C SER A 108 1.51 -13.84 14.10
N LEU A 109 0.61 -13.22 13.32
CA LEU A 109 -0.56 -12.48 13.78
C LEU A 109 -1.85 -13.32 13.75
#